data_AF-A0A0F6NFB4-F1
#
_entry.id   AF-A0A0F6NFB4-F1
#
_cell.length_a   1.000
_cell.length_b   1.000
_cell.length_c   1.000
_cell.angle_alpha   90.00
_cell.angle_beta   90.00
_cell.angle_gamma   90.00
#
_symmetry.space_group_name_H-M   'P 1'
#
loop_
_entity.id
_entity.type
_entity.pdbx_description
1 polymer ?
#
loop_
_entity_poly.entity_id
_entity_poly.type
_entity_poly.pdbx_seq_one_letter_code
_entity_poly.pdbx_strand_id
1 'polypeptide(L)' 'MNGIKYAVFTQKSSIRLLVNNKYTFHVESGSTRTEIKHWVELFFGVRVIAMNSHGLPG' A
#
# COMPACT_ATOMS: atom_id res chain seq x y z
N MET A 1 11.18 8.36 -4.77
CA MET A 1 11.21 6.93 -4.42
C MET A 1 11.35 6.72 -2.90
N ASN A 2 10.75 7.55 -2.03
CA ASN A 2 11.00 7.48 -0.57
C ASN A 2 9.79 6.98 0.23
N GLY A 3 8.58 6.94 -0.34
CA GLY A 3 7.36 6.71 0.44
C GLY A 3 7.05 5.25 0.79
N ILE A 4 7.50 4.27 0.00
CA ILE A 4 7.22 2.84 0.23
C ILE A 4 8.49 2.13 0.69
N LYS A 5 8.44 1.52 1.89
CA LYS A 5 9.56 0.80 2.48
C LYS A 5 9.65 -0.64 1.99
N TYR A 6 8.55 -1.39 2.08
CA TYR A 6 8.46 -2.79 1.62
C TYR A 6 7.01 -3.25 1.51
N ALA A 7 6.78 -4.27 0.68
CA ALA A 7 5.49 -4.95 0.57
C ALA A 7 5.31 -5.97 1.72
N VAL A 8 4.09 -6.10 2.23
CA VAL A 8 3.78 -7.00 3.35
C VAL A 8 3.22 -8.32 2.84
N PHE A 9 3.98 -9.40 3.01
CA PHE A 9 3.58 -10.75 2.63
C PHE A 9 3.39 -11.64 3.88
N THR A 10 2.17 -11.70 4.40
CA THR A 10 1.76 -12.65 5.47
C THR A 10 0.72 -13.61 4.91
N GLN A 11 0.49 -14.81 5.46
CA GLN A 11 -0.52 -15.75 4.92
C GLN A 11 -1.90 -15.11 4.66
N LYS A 12 -2.32 -14.20 5.55
CA LYS A 12 -3.57 -13.42 5.41
C LYS A 12 -3.48 -12.37 4.29
N SER A 13 -2.37 -11.66 4.18
CA SER A 13 -2.14 -10.62 3.16
C SER A 13 -1.77 -11.17 1.78
N SER A 14 -1.16 -12.35 1.70
CA SER A 14 -0.69 -12.94 0.44
C SER A 14 -1.76 -13.80 -0.23
N ILE A 15 -2.51 -14.63 0.49
CA ILE A 15 -3.45 -15.55 -0.19
C ILE A 15 -4.83 -14.90 -0.35
N ARG A 16 -5.38 -14.29 0.71
CA ARG A 16 -6.77 -13.82 0.69
C ARG A 16 -6.95 -12.41 0.12
N LEU A 17 -5.96 -11.52 0.27
CA LEU A 17 -6.04 -10.15 -0.25
C LEU A 17 -5.60 -10.08 -1.71
N LEU A 18 -4.54 -10.81 -2.12
CA LEU A 18 -4.12 -10.83 -3.53
C LEU A 18 -5.20 -11.39 -4.45
N VAL A 19 -5.92 -12.45 -4.04
CA VAL A 19 -7.05 -13.00 -4.82
C VAL A 19 -8.16 -11.96 -5.05
N ASN A 20 -8.28 -10.95 -4.18
CA ASN A 20 -9.24 -9.86 -4.29
C ASN A 20 -8.62 -8.54 -4.80
N ASN A 21 -7.43 -8.58 -5.43
CA ASN A 21 -6.68 -7.42 -5.90
C ASN A 21 -6.47 -6.34 -4.82
N LYS A 22 -6.26 -6.77 -3.57
CA LYS A 22 -5.92 -5.90 -2.43
C LYS A 22 -4.46 -6.11 -2.07
N TYR A 23 -3.75 -4.99 -1.88
CA TYR A 23 -2.33 -4.96 -1.60
C TYR A 23 -2.05 -4.14 -0.34
N THR A 24 -1.00 -4.53 0.39
CA THR A 24 -0.61 -3.88 1.65
C THR A 24 0.88 -3.55 1.60
N PHE A 25 1.21 -2.29 1.89
CA PHE A 25 2.58 -1.77 1.87
C PHE A 25 2.90 -1.06 3.18
N HIS A 26 4.14 -1.19 3.65
CA HIS A 26 4.67 -0.27 4.65
C HIS A 26 5.12 1.01 3.97
N VAL A 27 4.65 2.13 4.52
CA VAL A 27 4.97 3.47 4.03
C VAL A 27 5.62 4.30 5.14
N GLU A 28 6.32 5.37 4.76
CA GLU A 28 6.83 6.34 5.74
C GLU A 28 5.68 7.01 6.49
N SER A 29 5.80 7.16 7.81
CA SER A 29 4.74 7.72 8.67
C SER A 29 4.39 9.17 8.32
N GLY A 30 5.31 9.91 7.70
CA GLY A 30 5.08 11.28 7.22
C GLY A 30 4.38 11.38 5.87
N SER A 31 4.17 10.26 5.16
CA SER A 31 3.52 10.27 3.84
C SER A 31 2.00 10.40 3.96
N THR A 32 1.40 11.23 3.10
CA THR A 32 -0.06 11.36 3.00
C THR A 32 -0.66 10.30 2.09
N ARG A 33 -1.97 10.02 2.27
CA ARG A 33 -2.69 9.07 1.41
C ARG A 33 -2.68 9.48 -0.07
N THR A 34 -2.74 10.77 -0.37
CA THR A 34 -2.76 11.25 -1.76
C THR A 34 -1.42 11.00 -2.45
N GLU A 35 -0.32 11.25 -1.76
CA GLU A 35 1.04 10.98 -2.28
C GLU A 35 1.25 9.50 -2.57
N ILE A 36 0.88 8.63 -1.62
CA ILE A 36 1.01 7.18 -1.79
C ILE A 36 0.13 6.68 -2.94
N LYS A 37 -1.12 7.15 -3.01
CA LYS A 37 -2.03 6.80 -4.12
C LYS A 37 -1.43 7.19 -5.46
N HIS A 38 -1.00 8.45 -5.61
CA HIS A 38 -0.45 8.95 -6.87
C HIS A 38 0.80 8.17 -7.30
N TRP A 39 1.68 7.87 -6.34
CA TRP A 39 2.87 7.07 -6.61
C TRP A 39 2.52 5.66 -7.08
N VAL A 40 1.58 4.97 -6.43
CA VAL A 40 1.16 3.61 -6.81
C VAL A 40 0.55 3.61 -8.22
N GLU A 41 -0.29 4.59 -8.53
CA GLU A 41 -0.92 4.70 -9.86
C GLU A 41 0.12 4.94 -10.96
N LEU A 42 1.08 5.84 -10.74
CA LEU A 42 2.14 6.13 -11.71
C LEU A 42 3.14 4.97 -11.88
N PHE A 43 3.61 4.37 -10.78
CA PHE A 43 4.69 3.38 -10.83
C PHE A 43 4.22 2.05 -11.42
N PHE A 44 3.02 1.61 -11.06
CA PHE A 44 2.47 0.33 -11.54
C PHE A 44 1.55 0.48 -12.75
N GLY A 45 1.21 1.72 -13.17
CA GLY A 45 0.29 1.96 -14.28
C GLY A 45 -1.14 1.47 -13.99
N VAL A 46 -1.58 1.56 -12.74
CA VAL A 46 -2.89 1.08 -12.27
C VAL A 46 -3.78 2.24 -11.82
N ARG A 47 -5.07 1.97 -11.64
CA ARG A 47 -6.01 2.90 -11.00
C ARG A 47 -6.36 2.42 -9.60
N VAL A 48 -6.12 3.24 -8.58
CA VAL A 48 -6.46 2.91 -7.20
C VAL A 48 -7.89 3.38 -6.90
N ILE A 49 -8.79 2.42 -6.74
CA ILE A 49 -10.22 2.68 -6.50
C ILE A 49 -10.47 3.12 -5.06
N ALA A 50 -9.83 2.47 -4.08
CA ALA A 50 -9.93 2.78 -2.66
C ALA A 50 -8.60 2.50 -1.96
N MET A 51 -8.31 3.24 -0.89
CA MET A 51 -7.09 3.05 -0.10
C MET A 51 -7.34 3.31 1.38
N ASN A 52 -6.71 2.50 2.22
CA ASN A 52 -6.79 2.55 3.67
C ASN A 52 -5.39 2.75 4.25
N SER A 53 -5.25 3.35 5.43
CA SER A 53 -3.98 3.43 6.15
C SER A 53 -4.17 3.07 7.62
N HIS A 54 -3.14 2.50 8.24
CA HIS A 54 -3.08 2.19 9.65
C HIS A 54 -1.69 2.54 10.20
N GLY A 55 -1.64 3.27 11.31
CA GLY A 55 -0.41 3.51 12.04
C GLY A 55 -0.23 2.41 13.08
N LEU A 56 0.94 1.77 13.10
CA LEU A 56 1.24 0.80 14.14
C LEU A 56 1.45 1.54 15.48
N PRO A 57 0.94 1.00 16.60
CA PRO A 57 1.33 1.48 17.92
C PRO A 57 2.84 1.31 18.10
N GLY A 58 3.46 2.30 18.74
CA GLY A 58 4.89 2.28 19.11
C GLY A 58 5.18 1.33 20.25
#